data_AF-A0A0A0M3F7-F1
#
_entry.id   AF-A0A0A0M3F7-F1
#
_cell.length_a   1.000
_cell.length_b   1.000
_cell.length_c   1.000
_cell.angle_alpha   90.00
_cell.angle_beta   90.00
_cell.angle_gamma   90.00
#
_symmetry.space_group_name_H-M   'P 1'
#
loop_
_entity.id
_entity.type
_entity.pdbx_description
1 polymer ?
#
loop_
_entity_poly.entity_id
_entity_poly.type
_entity_poly.pdbx_seq_one_letter_code
_entity_poly.pdbx_strand_id
1 'polypeptide(L)'
;GPPRLGKREVAERLAARVLCEDTGSGMAPCGQCRSCRLIAARSQLDPPEVRPDGSPAHPWGHPAHPDLLLVGHAWNHKARPPRMRTEIVIDQVRALGEQMALTPQYGRAKVAIIDPGEAVNTAAANALLKTLEEPVPGRYLWIVASEPARLPATIRSRCQKLEFRLPPRAEAREWLLGQGHAEADVDEALEATRGHPGQAHAWMREGVLELRREVARGLADA
;
A
#
# COMPACT_ATOMS: atom_id res chain seq x y z
N GLY A 1 -4.51 0.88 -11.00
CA GLY A 1 -5.79 1.11 -10.31
C GLY A 1 -5.68 2.31 -9.38
N PRO A 2 -6.76 3.07 -9.18
CA PRO A 2 -6.79 4.27 -8.36
C PRO A 2 -6.44 3.98 -6.87
N PRO A 3 -6.10 5.02 -6.06
CA PRO A 3 -5.81 4.85 -4.64
C PRO A 3 -7.03 4.29 -3.87
N ARG A 4 -6.86 3.90 -2.60
CA ARG A 4 -7.98 3.45 -1.72
C ARG A 4 -8.77 2.20 -2.19
N LEU A 5 -8.23 1.37 -3.09
CA LEU A 5 -8.82 0.08 -3.48
C LEU A 5 -8.20 -1.13 -2.76
N GLY A 6 -7.60 -0.94 -1.58
CA GLY A 6 -7.01 -2.06 -0.82
C GLY A 6 -5.76 -2.70 -1.44
N LYS A 7 -5.12 -2.06 -2.43
CA LYS A 7 -3.91 -2.60 -3.10
C LYS A 7 -2.81 -3.01 -2.11
N ARG A 8 -2.54 -2.13 -1.14
CA ARG A 8 -1.53 -2.35 -0.10
C ARG A 8 -1.94 -3.50 0.83
N GLU A 9 -3.22 -3.62 1.15
CA GLU A 9 -3.76 -4.71 1.97
C GLU A 9 -3.61 -6.06 1.29
N VAL A 10 -3.96 -6.14 0.00
CA VAL A 10 -3.78 -7.36 -0.80
C VAL A 10 -2.31 -7.74 -0.91
N ALA A 11 -1.42 -6.76 -1.13
CA ALA A 11 0.02 -7.01 -1.13
C ALA A 11 0.47 -7.59 0.22
N GLU A 12 0.12 -6.97 1.35
CA GLU A 12 0.53 -7.51 2.67
C GLU A 12 -0.08 -8.87 2.99
N ARG A 13 -1.33 -9.14 2.58
CA ARG A 13 -1.97 -10.45 2.77
C ARG A 13 -1.32 -11.54 1.92
N LEU A 14 -0.94 -11.21 0.69
CA LEU A 14 -0.17 -12.12 -0.16
C LEU A 14 1.21 -12.38 0.45
N ALA A 15 1.85 -11.37 1.05
CA ALA A 15 3.16 -11.53 1.70
C ALA A 15 3.03 -12.50 2.86
N ALA A 16 2.01 -12.28 3.69
CA ALA A 16 1.68 -13.18 4.78
C ALA A 16 1.47 -14.61 4.30
N ARG A 17 0.79 -14.81 3.15
CA ARG A 17 0.60 -16.16 2.59
C ARG A 17 1.91 -16.79 2.11
N VAL A 18 2.75 -16.03 1.41
CA VAL A 18 4.06 -16.48 0.89
C VAL A 18 5.02 -16.85 2.02
N LEU A 19 4.98 -16.10 3.13
CA LEU A 19 5.85 -16.31 4.29
C LEU A 19 5.25 -17.27 5.33
N CYS A 20 3.99 -17.68 5.15
CA CYS A 20 3.31 -18.62 6.04
C CYS A 20 4.00 -19.99 6.00
N GLU A 21 4.28 -20.55 7.18
CA GLU A 21 4.89 -21.88 7.32
C GLU A 21 3.93 -23.01 6.93
N ASP A 22 2.63 -22.76 7.03
CA ASP A 22 1.61 -23.71 6.60
C ASP A 22 1.54 -23.76 5.06
N THR A 23 1.95 -24.92 4.51
CA THR A 23 1.90 -25.22 3.08
C THR A 23 0.60 -25.87 2.63
N GLY A 24 -0.43 -25.90 3.47
CA GLY A 24 -1.77 -26.39 3.12
C GLY A 24 -2.35 -25.72 1.87
N SER A 25 -3.36 -26.33 1.27
CA SER A 25 -3.94 -25.89 -0.01
C SER A 25 -4.72 -24.56 0.04
N GLY A 26 -4.84 -23.93 1.22
CA GLY A 26 -5.51 -22.64 1.38
C GLY A 26 -4.76 -21.48 0.73
N MET A 27 -5.51 -20.53 0.16
CA MET A 27 -4.97 -19.25 -0.34
C MET A 27 -4.74 -18.21 0.76
N ALA A 28 -5.28 -18.42 1.96
CA ALA A 28 -5.13 -17.52 3.09
C ALA A 28 -3.92 -17.92 3.98
N PRO A 29 -3.20 -16.94 4.57
CA PRO A 29 -2.25 -17.25 5.63
C PRO A 29 -2.97 -17.90 6.82
N CYS A 30 -2.33 -18.85 7.51
CA CYS A 30 -2.99 -19.59 8.60
C CYS A 30 -3.26 -18.74 9.85
N GLY A 31 -2.56 -17.61 10.01
CA GLY A 31 -2.72 -16.69 11.14
C GLY A 31 -2.10 -17.18 12.46
N GLN A 32 -1.68 -18.43 12.55
CA GLN A 32 -1.28 -19.07 13.81
C GLN A 32 0.20 -19.48 13.87
N CYS A 33 0.84 -19.75 12.73
CA CYS A 33 2.27 -20.09 12.68
C CYS A 33 3.14 -18.92 13.17
N ARG A 34 4.43 -19.19 13.44
CA ARG A 34 5.34 -18.15 13.97
C ARG A 34 5.50 -17.01 12.97
N SER A 35 5.67 -17.29 11.67
CA SER A 35 5.70 -16.25 10.64
C SER A 35 4.45 -15.36 10.66
N CYS A 36 3.25 -15.97 10.70
CA CYS A 36 2.00 -15.20 10.72
C CYS A 36 1.88 -14.32 11.98
N ARG A 37 2.27 -14.83 13.14
CA ARG A 37 2.26 -14.05 14.40
C ARG A 37 3.24 -12.88 14.36
N LEU A 38 4.43 -13.07 13.80
CA LEU A 38 5.42 -11.98 13.65
C LEU A 38 4.96 -10.93 12.64
N ILE A 39 4.24 -11.32 11.58
CA ILE A 39 3.64 -10.37 10.64
C ILE A 39 2.47 -9.62 11.29
N ALA A 40 1.67 -10.28 12.14
CA ALA A 40 0.58 -9.63 12.87
C ALA A 40 1.09 -8.68 13.96
N ALA A 41 2.27 -8.93 14.52
CA ALA A 41 2.93 -8.02 15.46
C ALA A 41 3.44 -6.78 14.72
N ARG A 42 2.71 -5.66 14.90
CA ARG A 42 3.01 -4.39 14.24
C ARG A 42 3.47 -3.32 15.21
N SER A 43 4.38 -2.47 14.74
CA SER A 43 4.86 -1.30 15.49
C SER A 43 5.02 -0.09 14.59
N GLN A 44 4.58 1.08 15.07
CA GLN A 44 4.91 2.36 14.45
C GLN A 44 6.26 2.85 14.98
N LEU A 45 6.99 3.59 14.16
CA LEU A 45 8.16 4.34 14.64
C LEU A 45 7.71 5.56 15.44
N ASP A 46 8.60 6.02 16.32
CA ASP A 46 8.43 7.27 17.07
C ASP A 46 9.62 8.21 16.78
N PRO A 47 9.42 9.32 16.05
CA PRO A 47 8.16 9.78 15.46
C PRO A 47 7.70 8.93 14.25
N PRO A 48 6.38 8.90 13.94
CA PRO A 48 5.85 8.07 12.86
C PRO A 48 6.30 8.53 11.48
N GLU A 49 6.37 7.58 10.56
CA GLU A 49 6.63 7.85 9.15
C GLU A 49 5.33 8.20 8.43
N VAL A 50 5.30 9.37 7.78
CA VAL A 50 4.11 9.89 7.10
C VAL A 50 4.34 10.14 5.61
N ARG A 51 3.29 10.05 4.82
CA ARG A 51 3.26 10.53 3.44
C ARG A 51 3.16 12.07 3.42
N PRO A 52 3.36 12.73 2.27
CA PRO A 52 3.23 14.18 2.16
C PRO A 52 1.85 14.74 2.57
N ASP A 53 0.79 13.93 2.49
CA ASP A 53 -0.56 14.27 2.93
C ASP A 53 -0.81 14.06 4.44
N GLY A 54 0.24 13.70 5.20
CA GLY A 54 0.16 13.42 6.63
C GLY A 54 -0.36 12.02 6.98
N SER A 55 -0.83 11.23 6.00
CA SER A 55 -1.25 9.85 6.26
C SER A 55 -0.05 8.96 6.64
N PRO A 56 -0.24 7.90 7.45
CA PRO A 56 0.87 7.01 7.80
C PRO A 56 1.45 6.31 6.55
N ALA A 57 2.77 6.38 6.36
CA ALA A 57 3.46 5.69 5.27
C ALA A 57 3.26 4.17 5.34
N HIS A 58 3.19 3.65 6.57
CA HIS A 58 2.85 2.27 6.88
C HIS A 58 1.57 2.25 7.73
N PRO A 59 0.37 2.10 7.13
CA PRO A 59 -0.91 2.24 7.83
C PRO A 59 -1.05 1.37 9.09
N TRP A 60 -0.54 0.14 9.03
CA TRP A 60 -0.55 -0.78 10.16
C TRP A 60 0.78 -0.82 10.91
N GLY A 61 1.80 -0.08 10.48
CA GLY A 61 3.15 -0.13 11.05
C GLY A 61 4.02 -1.24 10.45
N HIS A 62 5.28 -1.28 10.90
CA HIS A 62 6.27 -2.27 10.49
C HIS A 62 6.01 -3.62 11.18
N PRO A 63 6.03 -4.74 10.42
CA PRO A 63 5.92 -6.08 10.99
C PRO A 63 7.23 -6.49 11.68
N ALA A 64 7.13 -7.32 12.72
CA ALA A 64 8.31 -7.90 13.38
C ALA A 64 8.99 -9.02 12.55
N HIS A 65 8.40 -9.42 11.42
CA HIS A 65 8.91 -10.49 10.58
C HIS A 65 10.13 -10.04 9.75
N PRO A 66 11.32 -10.65 9.91
CA PRO A 66 12.55 -10.16 9.28
C PRO A 66 12.60 -10.39 7.76
N ASP A 67 11.75 -11.27 7.23
CA ASP A 67 11.64 -11.53 5.79
C ASP A 67 10.48 -10.79 5.11
N LEU A 68 9.78 -9.90 5.83
CA LEU A 68 8.82 -8.96 5.27
C LEU A 68 9.34 -7.54 5.42
N LEU A 69 9.82 -6.96 4.31
CA LEU A 69 10.44 -5.64 4.29
C LEU A 69 9.46 -4.63 3.69
N LEU A 70 9.23 -3.53 4.40
CA LEU A 70 8.37 -2.45 3.93
C LEU A 70 9.22 -1.23 3.62
N VAL A 71 8.99 -0.62 2.46
CA VAL A 71 9.67 0.62 2.04
C VAL A 71 8.64 1.65 1.63
N GLY A 72 8.69 2.80 2.28
CA GLY A 72 7.85 3.96 1.99
C GLY A 72 8.58 5.27 2.26
N HIS A 73 7.82 6.33 2.53
CA HIS A 73 8.38 7.59 2.99
C HIS A 73 9.00 7.40 4.38
N ALA A 74 10.20 7.93 4.56
CA ALA A 74 10.98 7.74 5.78
C ALA A 74 11.62 9.06 6.25
N TRP A 75 12.05 9.09 7.50
CA TRP A 75 12.78 10.22 8.06
C TRP A 75 14.18 10.37 7.44
N ASN A 76 14.58 11.62 7.17
CA ASN A 76 15.95 11.97 6.86
C ASN A 76 16.67 12.44 8.13
N HIS A 77 17.23 11.49 8.88
CA HIS A 77 18.02 11.78 10.08
C HIS A 77 19.37 12.48 9.80
N LYS A 78 19.82 12.53 8.53
CA LYS A 78 21.03 13.28 8.14
C LYS A 78 20.77 14.79 8.01
N ALA A 79 19.51 15.21 7.83
CA ALA A 79 19.15 16.63 7.81
C ALA A 79 19.16 17.22 9.23
N ARG A 80 19.47 18.52 9.35
CA ARG A 80 19.41 19.25 10.63
C ARG A 80 18.46 20.46 10.49
N PRO A 81 17.27 20.45 11.14
CA PRO A 81 16.70 19.34 11.91
C PRO A 81 16.27 18.14 11.04
N PRO A 82 16.06 16.93 11.62
CA PRO A 82 15.50 15.80 10.90
C PRO A 82 14.16 16.16 10.27
N ARG A 83 13.93 15.67 9.04
CA ARG A 83 12.71 15.98 8.27
C ARG A 83 12.23 14.77 7.49
N MET A 84 10.93 14.70 7.24
CA MET A 84 10.35 13.67 6.38
C MET A 84 10.82 13.80 4.93
N ARG A 85 11.11 12.67 4.30
CA ARG A 85 11.36 12.61 2.85
C ARG A 85 10.03 12.61 2.11
N THR A 86 9.99 13.30 0.98
CA THR A 86 8.88 13.29 0.02
C THR A 86 9.04 12.23 -1.07
N GLU A 87 10.19 11.55 -1.10
CA GLU A 87 10.56 10.54 -2.09
C GLU A 87 11.29 9.37 -1.41
N ILE A 88 11.20 8.19 -2.03
CA ILE A 88 11.99 7.00 -1.71
C ILE A 88 13.32 7.12 -2.46
N VAL A 89 14.41 7.17 -1.70
CA VAL A 89 15.75 7.47 -2.22
C VAL A 89 16.63 6.23 -2.37
N ILE A 90 17.73 6.37 -3.13
CA ILE A 90 18.65 5.28 -3.46
C ILE A 90 19.21 4.55 -2.22
N ASP A 91 19.51 5.27 -1.13
CA ASP A 91 20.01 4.68 0.12
C ASP A 91 19.02 3.64 0.69
N GLN A 92 17.71 3.93 0.64
CA GLN A 92 16.66 3.00 1.11
C GLN A 92 16.60 1.74 0.22
N VAL A 93 16.70 1.91 -1.10
CA VAL A 93 16.68 0.78 -2.05
C VAL A 93 17.94 -0.08 -1.94
N ARG A 94 19.10 0.52 -1.69
CA ARG A 94 20.35 -0.24 -1.47
C ARG A 94 20.28 -1.07 -0.20
N ALA A 95 19.85 -0.45 0.91
CA ALA A 95 19.62 -1.17 2.16
C ALA A 95 18.61 -2.31 1.99
N LEU A 96 17.53 -2.08 1.22
CA LEU A 96 16.59 -3.14 0.85
C LEU A 96 17.28 -4.26 0.08
N GLY A 97 18.07 -3.94 -0.95
CA GLY A 97 18.79 -4.91 -1.76
C GLY A 97 19.74 -5.79 -0.94
N GLU A 98 20.47 -5.19 0.00
CA GLU A 98 21.34 -5.90 0.94
C GLU A 98 20.54 -6.88 1.81
N GLN A 99 19.42 -6.45 2.39
CA GLN A 99 18.55 -7.31 3.20
C GLN A 99 17.90 -8.44 2.40
N MET A 100 17.58 -8.17 1.12
CA MET A 100 17.02 -9.16 0.20
C MET A 100 18.06 -10.17 -0.28
N ALA A 101 19.35 -9.82 -0.32
CA ALA A 101 20.43 -10.74 -0.67
C ALA A 101 20.68 -11.79 0.43
N LEU A 102 20.37 -11.47 1.69
CA LEU A 102 20.50 -12.42 2.80
C LEU A 102 19.54 -13.61 2.65
N THR A 103 19.92 -14.75 3.24
CA THR A 103 19.06 -15.94 3.34
C THR A 103 17.80 -15.63 4.15
N PRO A 104 16.61 -16.18 3.80
CA PRO A 104 15.42 -16.06 4.63
C PRO A 104 15.69 -16.62 6.02
N GLN A 105 15.27 -15.89 7.06
CA GLN A 105 15.41 -16.39 8.43
C GLN A 105 14.30 -17.38 8.77
N TYR A 106 13.10 -17.17 8.21
CA TYR A 106 11.94 -18.02 8.39
C TYR A 106 11.41 -18.44 7.02
N GLY A 107 11.31 -19.75 6.81
CA GLY A 107 10.74 -20.32 5.60
C GLY A 107 11.66 -20.21 4.37
N ARG A 108 11.05 -19.99 3.21
CA ARG A 108 11.72 -20.16 1.89
C ARG A 108 11.83 -18.87 1.08
N ALA A 109 11.25 -17.78 1.57
CA ALA A 109 11.11 -16.57 0.78
C ALA A 109 11.39 -15.30 1.60
N LYS A 110 11.75 -14.21 0.89
CA LYS A 110 11.65 -12.84 1.39
C LYS A 110 10.74 -12.04 0.49
N VAL A 111 9.97 -11.14 1.08
CA VAL A 111 9.05 -10.25 0.38
C VAL A 111 9.37 -8.81 0.74
N ALA A 112 9.58 -7.99 -0.27
CA ALA A 112 9.72 -6.55 -0.15
C ALA A 112 8.51 -5.86 -0.76
N ILE A 113 7.91 -4.91 -0.03
CA ILE A 113 6.79 -4.11 -0.53
C ILE A 113 7.15 -2.64 -0.51
N ILE A 114 7.23 -2.03 -1.70
CA ILE A 114 7.42 -0.61 -1.91
C ILE A 114 6.05 0.06 -2.10
N ASP A 115 5.71 1.02 -1.23
CA ASP A 115 4.47 1.78 -1.31
C ASP A 115 4.65 3.23 -0.78
N PRO A 116 4.34 4.27 -1.57
CA PRO A 116 3.89 4.24 -2.96
C PRO A 116 5.07 4.12 -3.94
N GLY A 117 4.87 3.38 -5.04
CA GLY A 117 5.86 3.19 -6.09
C GLY A 117 6.22 4.49 -6.81
N GLU A 118 5.24 5.36 -7.05
CA GLU A 118 5.41 6.67 -7.69
C GLU A 118 6.27 7.66 -6.87
N ALA A 119 6.60 7.34 -5.61
CA ALA A 119 7.56 8.11 -4.82
C ALA A 119 9.01 7.66 -5.02
N VAL A 120 9.27 6.56 -5.74
CA VAL A 120 10.63 6.10 -6.04
C VAL A 120 11.29 7.07 -7.02
N ASN A 121 12.33 7.75 -6.58
CA ASN A 121 13.05 8.68 -7.44
C ASN A 121 13.92 7.95 -8.47
N THR A 122 14.44 8.67 -9.46
CA THR A 122 15.19 8.09 -10.58
C THR A 122 16.41 7.27 -10.13
N ALA A 123 17.17 7.76 -9.15
CA ALA A 123 18.36 7.07 -8.65
C ALA A 123 17.98 5.76 -7.93
N ALA A 124 16.91 5.78 -7.14
CA ALA A 124 16.36 4.61 -6.47
C ALA A 124 15.81 3.58 -7.49
N ALA A 125 15.08 4.04 -8.51
CA ALA A 125 14.57 3.17 -9.57
C ALA A 125 15.69 2.46 -10.32
N ASN A 126 16.77 3.17 -10.69
CA ASN A 126 17.92 2.55 -11.36
C ASN A 126 18.60 1.49 -10.48
N ALA A 127 18.62 1.68 -9.15
CA ALA A 127 19.13 0.67 -8.24
C ALA A 127 18.24 -0.58 -8.17
N LEU A 128 16.91 -0.43 -8.28
CA LEU A 128 15.96 -1.55 -8.35
C LEU A 128 16.12 -2.39 -9.61
N LEU A 129 16.60 -1.81 -10.73
CA LEU A 129 16.71 -2.54 -12.01
C LEU A 129 17.56 -3.79 -11.89
N LYS A 130 18.65 -3.76 -11.10
CA LYS A 130 19.51 -4.93 -10.86
C LYS A 130 18.70 -6.10 -10.28
N THR A 131 17.86 -5.82 -9.28
CA THR A 131 17.00 -6.83 -8.65
C THR A 131 15.88 -7.30 -9.57
N LEU A 132 15.38 -6.44 -10.46
CA LEU A 132 14.30 -6.77 -11.39
C LEU A 132 14.78 -7.56 -12.62
N GLU A 133 16.01 -7.35 -13.06
CA GLU A 133 16.60 -8.03 -14.22
C GLU A 133 17.09 -9.44 -13.87
N GLU A 134 17.58 -9.63 -12.65
CA GLU A 134 18.12 -10.90 -12.17
C GLU A 134 17.43 -11.32 -10.85
N PRO A 135 16.12 -11.66 -10.88
CA PRO A 135 15.39 -12.01 -9.67
C PRO A 135 15.88 -13.34 -9.09
N VAL A 136 16.29 -13.31 -7.82
CA VAL A 136 16.68 -14.51 -7.09
C VAL A 136 15.43 -15.34 -6.72
N PRO A 137 15.42 -16.68 -6.89
CA PRO A 137 14.30 -17.51 -6.47
C PRO A 137 13.94 -17.31 -4.99
N GLY A 138 12.64 -17.23 -4.70
CA GLY A 138 12.16 -16.93 -3.34
C GLY A 138 12.41 -15.49 -2.90
N ARG A 139 12.64 -14.55 -3.81
CA ARG A 139 12.67 -13.11 -3.52
C ARG A 139 11.58 -12.42 -4.32
N TYR A 140 10.64 -11.83 -3.61
CA TYR A 140 9.52 -11.12 -4.22
C TYR A 140 9.65 -9.63 -3.94
N LEU A 141 9.56 -8.84 -5.00
CA LEU A 141 9.47 -7.39 -4.93
C LEU A 141 8.10 -6.96 -5.45
N TRP A 142 7.29 -6.36 -4.59
CA TRP A 142 5.98 -5.83 -4.94
C TRP A 142 5.99 -4.31 -4.84
N ILE A 143 5.55 -3.67 -5.92
CA ILE A 143 5.50 -2.21 -6.03
C ILE A 143 4.03 -1.83 -6.13
N VAL A 144 3.51 -1.15 -5.10
CA VAL A 144 2.14 -0.66 -5.06
C VAL A 144 2.12 0.73 -5.64
N ALA A 145 1.39 0.94 -6.75
CA ALA A 145 1.29 2.25 -7.37
C ALA A 145 -0.15 2.64 -7.68
N SER A 146 -0.50 3.89 -7.38
CA SER A 146 -1.78 4.49 -7.79
C SER A 146 -1.62 5.26 -9.09
N GLU A 147 -0.45 5.84 -9.31
CA GLU A 147 -0.06 6.55 -10.53
C GLU A 147 1.09 5.83 -11.26
N PRO A 148 0.87 4.64 -11.85
CA PRO A 148 1.94 3.87 -12.47
C PRO A 148 2.66 4.63 -13.61
N ALA A 149 2.01 5.61 -14.24
CA ALA A 149 2.61 6.48 -15.24
C ALA A 149 3.87 7.23 -14.73
N ARG A 150 3.92 7.54 -13.44
CA ARG A 150 5.05 8.22 -12.78
C ARG A 150 6.24 7.31 -12.50
N LEU A 151 6.04 5.99 -12.47
CA LEU A 151 7.15 5.04 -12.41
C LEU A 151 7.93 5.05 -13.74
N PRO A 152 9.26 4.90 -13.73
CA PRO A 152 10.03 4.77 -14.96
C PRO A 152 9.54 3.60 -15.82
N ALA A 153 9.52 3.80 -17.14
CA ALA A 153 9.12 2.76 -18.09
C ALA A 153 9.98 1.49 -17.98
N THR A 154 11.25 1.64 -17.59
CA THR A 154 12.21 0.55 -17.36
C THR A 154 11.80 -0.39 -16.22
N ILE A 155 11.20 0.15 -15.15
CA ILE A 155 10.61 -0.64 -14.06
C ILE A 155 9.34 -1.33 -14.58
N ARG A 156 8.43 -0.56 -15.18
CA ARG A 156 7.12 -1.08 -15.62
C ARG A 156 7.21 -2.21 -16.65
N SER A 157 8.24 -2.24 -17.48
CA SER A 157 8.44 -3.29 -18.49
C SER A 157 8.97 -4.59 -17.91
N ARG A 158 9.58 -4.56 -16.71
CA ARG A 158 10.15 -5.72 -16.00
C ARG A 158 9.25 -6.25 -14.88
N CYS A 159 8.15 -5.57 -14.57
CA CYS A 159 7.17 -6.02 -13.59
C CYS A 159 5.95 -6.67 -14.25
N GLN A 160 5.48 -7.77 -13.67
CA GLN A 160 4.14 -8.28 -13.95
C GLN A 160 3.11 -7.30 -13.36
N LYS A 161 2.13 -6.90 -14.18
CA LYS A 161 1.11 -5.92 -13.78
C LYS A 161 -0.14 -6.63 -13.28
N LEU A 162 -0.53 -6.34 -12.05
CA LEU A 162 -1.84 -6.70 -11.51
C LEU A 162 -2.69 -5.43 -11.40
N GLU A 163 -3.75 -5.35 -12.21
CA GLU A 163 -4.60 -4.17 -12.26
C GLU A 163 -5.79 -4.28 -11.30
N PHE A 164 -5.89 -3.34 -10.36
CA PHE A 164 -7.05 -3.16 -9.51
C PHE A 164 -8.03 -2.20 -10.19
N ARG A 165 -9.11 -2.73 -10.73
CA ARG A 165 -10.19 -1.94 -11.33
C ARG A 165 -11.22 -1.56 -10.27
N LEU A 166 -12.03 -0.55 -10.58
CA LEU A 166 -13.22 -0.28 -9.77
C LEU A 166 -14.14 -1.51 -9.84
N PRO A 167 -14.66 -1.98 -8.70
CA PRO A 167 -15.64 -3.06 -8.71
C PRO A 167 -16.97 -2.58 -9.31
N PRO A 168 -17.83 -3.49 -9.78
CA PRO A 168 -19.19 -3.17 -10.17
C PRO A 168 -19.93 -2.38 -9.08
N ARG A 169 -20.82 -1.45 -9.49
CA ARG A 169 -21.54 -0.58 -8.54
C ARG A 169 -22.28 -1.39 -7.46
N ALA A 170 -22.85 -2.54 -7.82
CA ALA A 170 -23.57 -3.41 -6.87
C ALA A 170 -22.64 -3.92 -5.75
N GLU A 171 -21.46 -4.44 -6.10
CA GLU A 171 -20.45 -4.91 -5.13
C GLU A 171 -19.90 -3.75 -4.29
N ALA A 172 -19.65 -2.59 -4.92
CA ALA A 172 -19.22 -1.38 -4.22
C ALA A 172 -20.24 -0.92 -3.18
N ARG A 173 -21.53 -0.97 -3.54
CA ARG A 173 -22.65 -0.62 -2.67
C ARG A 173 -22.79 -1.60 -1.51
N GLU A 174 -22.78 -2.89 -1.80
CA GLU A 174 -22.85 -3.94 -0.78
C GLU A 174 -21.69 -3.81 0.22
N TRP A 175 -20.47 -3.60 -0.27
CA TRP A 175 -19.31 -3.38 0.58
C TRP A 175 -19.46 -2.15 1.48
N LEU A 176 -19.95 -1.03 0.94
CA LEU A 176 -20.18 0.21 1.71
C LEU A 176 -21.27 0.07 2.77
N LEU A 177 -22.37 -0.61 2.46
CA LEU A 177 -23.42 -0.96 3.43
C LEU A 177 -22.84 -1.84 4.55
N GLY A 178 -21.98 -2.79 4.20
CA GLY A 178 -21.23 -3.61 5.16
C GLY A 178 -20.26 -2.82 6.06
N GLN A 179 -19.90 -1.58 5.69
CA GLN A 179 -19.16 -0.67 6.56
C GLN A 179 -20.04 0.11 7.55
N GLY A 180 -21.36 -0.10 7.54
CA GLY A 180 -22.32 0.55 8.44
C GLY A 180 -22.86 1.90 7.95
N HIS A 181 -22.66 2.25 6.68
CA HIS A 181 -23.19 3.49 6.09
C HIS A 181 -24.68 3.36 5.73
N ALA A 182 -25.42 4.46 5.83
CA ALA A 182 -26.84 4.48 5.46
C ALA A 182 -27.03 4.41 3.94
N GLU A 183 -28.10 3.74 3.50
CA GLU A 183 -28.34 3.44 2.07
C GLU A 183 -28.38 4.70 1.19
N ALA A 184 -29.04 5.77 1.67
CA ALA A 184 -29.12 7.04 0.97
C ALA A 184 -27.74 7.69 0.77
N ASP A 185 -26.89 7.68 1.81
CA ASP A 185 -25.54 8.24 1.75
C ASP A 185 -24.63 7.43 0.81
N VAL A 186 -24.80 6.11 0.78
CA VAL A 186 -24.02 5.22 -0.08
C VAL A 186 -24.26 5.51 -1.56
N ASP A 187 -25.53 5.62 -1.97
CA ASP A 187 -25.87 5.83 -3.37
C ASP A 187 -25.41 7.20 -3.87
N GLU A 188 -25.57 8.24 -3.05
CA GLU A 188 -25.06 9.60 -3.31
C GLU A 188 -23.53 9.61 -3.38
N ALA A 189 -22.84 8.99 -2.42
CA ALA A 189 -21.37 8.95 -2.39
C ALA A 189 -20.79 8.23 -3.60
N LEU A 190 -21.38 7.10 -4.00
CA LEU A 190 -20.95 6.37 -5.18
C LEU A 190 -21.18 7.16 -6.46
N GLU A 191 -22.28 7.90 -6.58
CA GLU A 191 -22.49 8.80 -7.70
C GLU A 191 -21.44 9.92 -7.72
N ALA A 192 -21.27 10.61 -6.59
CA ALA A 192 -20.35 11.73 -6.43
C ALA A 192 -18.87 11.35 -6.67
N THR A 193 -18.50 10.10 -6.44
CA THR A 193 -17.14 9.56 -6.63
C THR A 193 -17.00 8.69 -7.88
N ARG A 194 -17.99 8.71 -8.77
CA ARG A 194 -18.00 7.95 -10.04
C ARG A 194 -17.75 6.45 -9.85
N GLY A 195 -18.38 5.87 -8.83
CA GLY A 195 -18.32 4.44 -8.49
C GLY A 195 -17.08 4.02 -7.71
N HIS A 196 -16.34 4.95 -7.10
CA HIS A 196 -15.12 4.62 -6.35
C HIS A 196 -15.42 4.32 -4.86
N PRO A 197 -15.49 3.04 -4.44
CA PRO A 197 -15.94 2.69 -3.08
C PRO A 197 -15.02 3.24 -1.98
N GLY A 198 -13.70 3.11 -2.13
CA GLY A 198 -12.77 3.63 -1.11
C GLY A 198 -12.76 5.15 -0.96
N GLN A 199 -13.08 5.89 -2.02
CA GLN A 199 -13.21 7.34 -1.97
C GLN A 199 -14.56 7.75 -1.38
N ALA A 200 -15.64 7.07 -1.76
CA ALA A 200 -16.97 7.23 -1.18
C ALA A 200 -16.93 7.00 0.34
N HIS A 201 -16.30 5.90 0.78
CA HIS A 201 -16.13 5.59 2.20
C HIS A 201 -15.37 6.70 2.96
N ALA A 202 -14.29 7.22 2.36
CA ALA A 202 -13.52 8.31 2.97
C ALA A 202 -14.35 9.59 3.09
N TRP A 203 -15.05 10.00 2.02
CA TRP A 203 -15.90 11.20 2.03
C TRP A 203 -17.01 11.14 3.06
N MET A 204 -17.66 9.98 3.22
CA MET A 204 -18.69 9.79 4.26
C MET A 204 -18.10 9.89 5.67
N ARG A 205 -16.88 9.37 5.90
CA ARG A 205 -16.22 9.46 7.21
C ARG A 205 -15.70 10.85 7.55
N GLU A 206 -15.34 11.62 6.53
CA GLU A 206 -14.74 12.96 6.66
C GLU A 206 -15.80 14.08 6.62
N GLY A 207 -17.09 13.74 6.52
CA GLY A 207 -18.17 14.73 6.48
C GLY A 207 -18.27 15.53 5.16
N VAL A 208 -17.69 14.99 4.08
CA VAL A 208 -17.59 15.70 2.79
C VAL A 208 -18.94 15.71 2.06
N LEU A 209 -19.81 14.73 2.30
CA LEU A 209 -21.15 14.70 1.70
C LEU A 209 -22.01 15.85 2.22
N GLU A 210 -21.96 16.11 3.52
CA GLU A 210 -22.68 17.19 4.18
C GLU A 210 -22.27 18.54 3.59
N LEU A 211 -20.96 18.77 3.45
CA LEU A 211 -20.43 19.96 2.80
C LEU A 211 -20.91 20.09 1.35
N ARG A 212 -20.96 18.99 0.60
CA ARG A 212 -21.50 19.00 -0.78
C ARG A 212 -22.97 19.39 -0.82
N ARG A 213 -23.79 18.85 0.10
CA ARG A 213 -25.22 19.20 0.23
C ARG A 213 -25.42 20.66 0.61
N GLU A 214 -24.56 21.23 1.45
CA GLU A 214 -24.55 22.65 1.80
C GLU A 214 -24.24 23.54 0.60
N VAL A 215 -23.16 23.25 -0.13
CA VAL A 215 -22.78 24.00 -1.34
C VAL A 215 -23.86 23.90 -2.42
N ALA A 216 -24.44 22.71 -2.62
CA ALA A 216 -25.52 22.53 -3.60
C ALA A 216 -26.77 23.36 -3.26
N ARG A 217 -27.15 23.45 -1.97
CA ARG A 217 -28.23 24.33 -1.51
C ARG A 217 -27.89 25.81 -1.75
N GLY A 218 -26.70 26.24 -1.35
CA GLY A 218 -26.27 27.63 -1.52
C GLY A 218 -26.16 28.10 -2.99
N LEU A 219 -25.91 27.17 -3.92
CA LEU A 219 -25.91 27.46 -5.36
C LEU A 219 -27.32 27.47 -5.98
N ALA A 220 -28.29 26.79 -5.37
CA ALA A 220 -29.69 26.81 -5.81
C ALA A 220 -30.44 28.07 -5.33
N ASP A 221 -29.97 28.66 -4.23
CA ASP A 221 -30.52 29.88 -3.62
C ASP A 221 -29.92 31.19 -4.19
N ALA A 222 -28.99 31.10 -5.16
CA ALA A 222 -28.28 32.22 -5.81
C ALA A 222 -28.68 32.41 -7.28
#